data_AF-A0A7T1GQ01-F1
#
_entry.id   AF-A0A7T1GQ01-F1
#
_cell.length_a   1.000
_cell.length_b   1.000
_cell.length_c   1.000
_cell.angle_alpha   90.00
_cell.angle_beta   90.00
_cell.angle_gamma   90.00
#
_symmetry.space_group_name_H-M   'P 1'
#
loop_
_entity.id
_entity.type
_entity.pdbx_description
1 polymer ?
#
loop_
_entity_poly.entity_id
_entity_poly.type
_entity_poly.pdbx_seq_one_letter_code
_entity_poly.pdbx_strand_id
1 'polypeptide(L)' 'MIVQPDDDGRRAILNHELDKERDALRRLQTQEGAGGADAQLAVNRHQSNIRALEIELQRLPASVRRQP' A
#
# COMPACT_ATOMS: atom_id res chain seq x y z
N MET A 1 18.39 9.61 18.22
CA MET A 1 17.96 9.55 16.81
C MET A 1 16.73 10.42 16.70
N ILE A 2 16.85 11.62 16.16
CA ILE A 2 15.71 12.55 16.06
C ILE A 2 14.93 12.11 14.83
N VAL A 3 13.73 11.57 15.05
CA VAL A 3 12.76 11.35 13.99
C VAL A 3 12.30 12.72 13.54
N GLN A 4 12.48 13.06 12.26
CA GLN A 4 11.97 14.32 11.76
C GLN A 4 10.45 14.18 11.61
N PRO A 5 9.65 15.14 12.11
CA PRO A 5 8.19 15.06 12.09
C PRO A 5 7.61 14.81 10.68
N ASP A 6 8.33 15.22 9.64
CA ASP A 6 7.95 15.02 8.24
C ASP A 6 8.01 13.55 7.81
N ASP A 7 8.88 12.74 8.41
CA ASP A 7 9.06 11.33 8.04
C ASP A 7 7.95 10.44 8.63
N ASP A 8 7.48 10.71 9.85
CA ASP A 8 6.35 10.00 10.46
C ASP A 8 5.05 10.31 9.71
N GLY A 9 4.84 11.57 9.33
CA GLY A 9 3.71 11.97 8.47
C GLY A 9 3.75 11.25 7.12
N ARG A 10 4.93 11.16 6.50
CA ARG A 10 5.12 10.42 5.25
C ARG A 10 4.82 8.93 5.40
N ARG A 11 5.25 8.29 6.49
CA ARG A 11 4.91 6.88 6.78
C ARG A 11 3.41 6.69 6.94
N ALA A 12 2.74 7.57 7.68
CA ALA A 12 1.30 7.50 7.89
C ALA A 12 0.53 7.59 6.56
N ILE A 13 0.94 8.50 5.66
CA ILE A 13 0.37 8.62 4.31
C ILE A 13 0.58 7.34 3.51
N LEU A 14 1.80 6.80 3.48
CA LEU A 14 2.10 5.58 2.73
C LEU A 14 1.33 4.35 3.25
N ASN A 15 1.19 4.20 4.57
CA ASN A 15 0.37 3.15 5.16
C ASN A 15 -1.11 3.31 4.81
N HIS A 16 -1.64 4.54 4.88
CA HIS A 16 -3.04 4.82 4.52
C HIS A 16 -3.34 4.47 3.06
N GLU A 17 -2.45 4.84 2.14
CA GLU A 17 -2.60 4.46 0.73
C GLU A 17 -2.44 2.94 0.53
N LEU A 18 -1.53 2.30 1.27
CA LEU A 18 -1.37 0.84 1.22
C LEU A 18 -2.63 0.10 1.67
N ASP A 19 -3.26 0.56 2.75
CA ASP A 19 -4.50 -0.02 3.26
C ASP A 19 -5.66 0.16 2.28
N LYS A 20 -5.78 1.34 1.65
CA LYS A 20 -6.77 1.56 0.57
C LYS A 20 -6.57 0.59 -0.60
N GLU A 21 -5.34 0.41 -1.06
CA GLU A 21 -5.04 -0.48 -2.18
C GLU A 21 -5.33 -1.95 -1.82
N ARG A 22 -5.02 -2.36 -0.59
CA ARG A 22 -5.36 -3.70 -0.06
C ARG A 22 -6.86 -3.92 0.06
N ASP A 23 -7.60 -2.92 0.54
CA ASP A 23 -9.06 -2.98 0.63
C ASP A 23 -9.72 -3.03 -0.74
N ALA A 24 -9.22 -2.24 -1.71
CA ALA A 24 -9.70 -2.29 -3.09
C ALA A 24 -9.44 -3.66 -3.72
N LEU A 25 -8.23 -4.21 -3.54
CA LEU A 25 -7.89 -5.56 -4.01
C LEU A 25 -8.77 -6.62 -3.37
N ARG A 26 -8.98 -6.56 -2.04
CA ARG A 26 -9.87 -7.49 -1.33
C ARG A 26 -11.29 -7.40 -1.87
N ARG A 27 -11.83 -6.19 -2.07
CA ARG A 27 -13.17 -5.98 -2.65
C ARG A 27 -13.30 -6.60 -4.03
N LEU A 28 -12.31 -6.41 -4.90
CA LEU A 28 -12.27 -7.01 -6.23
C LEU A 28 -12.21 -8.54 -6.19
N GLN A 29 -11.46 -9.12 -5.23
CA GLN A 29 -11.39 -10.57 -5.04
C GLN A 29 -12.67 -11.16 -4.46
N THR A 30 -13.34 -10.45 -3.53
CA THR A 30 -14.63 -10.87 -2.95
C THR A 30 -15.82 -10.66 -3.86
N GLN A 31 -15.69 -9.82 -4.89
CA GLN A 31 -16.62 -9.80 -6.02
C GLN A 31 -16.35 -11.03 -6.90
N GLU A 32 -16.56 -12.22 -6.32
CA GLU A 32 -16.53 -13.51 -7.00
C GLU A 32 -17.56 -13.48 -8.13
N GLY A 33 -17.12 -13.10 -9.34
CA GLY A 33 -18.01 -12.95 -10.49
C GLY A 33 -17.55 -11.98 -11.57
N ALA A 34 -16.62 -11.07 -11.27
CA ALA A 34 -15.99 -10.25 -12.30
C ALA A 34 -14.85 -11.05 -12.98
N GLY A 35 -15.15 -12.21 -13.58
CA GLY A 35 -14.18 -13.07 -14.26
C GLY A 35 -13.73 -12.55 -15.63
N GLY A 36 -13.58 -11.22 -15.77
CA GLY A 36 -13.25 -10.55 -17.02
C GLY A 36 -11.80 -10.07 -17.08
N ALA A 37 -11.30 -9.85 -18.29
CA ALA A 37 -9.96 -9.30 -18.52
C ALA A 37 -9.75 -7.95 -17.79
N ASP A 38 -10.81 -7.13 -17.69
CA ASP A 38 -10.77 -5.84 -16.99
C ASP A 38 -10.59 -5.99 -15.47
N ALA A 39 -11.23 -7.01 -14.87
CA ALA A 39 -11.07 -7.28 -13.45
C ALA A 39 -9.68 -7.85 -13.14
N GLN A 40 -9.16 -8.73 -14.01
CA GLN A 40 -7.80 -9.23 -13.88
C GLN A 40 -6.77 -8.10 -14.03
N LEU A 41 -7.00 -7.16 -14.96
CA LEU A 41 -6.18 -5.97 -15.10
C LEU A 41 -6.22 -5.08 -13.85
N ALA A 42 -7.41 -4.86 -13.28
CA ALA A 42 -7.58 -4.11 -12.04
C ALA A 42 -6.83 -4.78 -10.87
N VAL A 43 -6.98 -6.10 -10.70
CA VAL A 43 -6.24 -6.89 -9.71
C VAL A 43 -4.73 -6.71 -9.88
N ASN A 44 -4.22 -6.87 -11.10
CA ASN A 44 -2.79 -6.71 -11.39
C ASN A 44 -2.30 -5.29 -11.07
N ARG A 45 -3.11 -4.27 -11.37
CA ARG A 45 -2.80 -2.87 -11.05
C ARG A 45 -2.69 -2.64 -9.56
N HIS A 46 -3.68 -3.07 -8.77
CA HIS A 46 -3.65 -2.94 -7.31
C HIS A 46 -2.48 -3.72 -6.69
N GLN A 47 -2.18 -4.93 -7.17
CA GLN A 47 -1.00 -5.70 -6.75
C GLN A 47 0.33 -5.00 -7.09
N SER A 48 0.40 -4.27 -8.20
CA SER A 48 1.57 -3.47 -8.57
C SER A 48 1.73 -2.28 -7.63
N ASN A 49 0.65 -1.54 -7.37
CA ASN A 49 0.64 -0.38 -6.47
C ASN A 49 1.02 -0.77 -5.04
N ILE A 50 0.47 -1.87 -4.51
CA ILE A 50 0.83 -2.43 -3.20
C ILE A 50 2.34 -2.66 -3.11
N ARG A 51 2.93 -3.34 -4.11
CA ARG A 51 4.38 -3.59 -4.14
C ARG A 51 5.20 -2.30 -4.18
N ALA A 52 4.78 -1.30 -4.96
CA ALA A 52 5.45 -0.01 -5.01
C ALA A 52 5.42 0.71 -3.65
N LEU A 53 4.26 0.74 -2.99
CA LEU A 53 4.09 1.34 -1.66
C LEU A 53 4.88 0.60 -0.57
N GLU A 54 4.92 -0.73 -0.61
CA GLU A 54 5.75 -1.53 0.29
C GLU A 54 7.25 -1.23 0.11
N ILE A 55 7.72 -1.04 -1.13
CA ILE A 55 9.10 -0.61 -1.41
C ILE A 55 9.36 0.80 -0.87
N GLU A 56 8.42 1.73 -1.05
CA GLU A 56 8.56 3.09 -0.54
C GLU A 56 8.62 3.13 0.99
N LEU A 57 7.78 2.33 1.67
CA LEU A 57 7.83 2.15 3.13
C LEU A 57 9.17 1.57 3.59
N GLN A 58 9.75 0.62 2.83
CA GLN A 58 11.07 0.07 3.13
C GLN A 58 12.21 1.06 2.94
N ARG A 59 12.06 2.02 2.01
CA ARG A 59 13.03 3.10 1.75
C ARG A 59 13.01 4.17 2.84
N LEU A 60 11.99 4.23 3.68
CA LEU A 60 11.97 5.16 4.80
C LEU A 60 13.15 4.90 5.76
N PRO A 61 13.64 5.95 6.44
CA PRO A 61 14.66 5.80 7.47
C PRO A 61 14.27 4.76 8.52
N ALA A 62 15.25 4.01 9.05
CA ALA A 62 14.98 2.94 10.04
C ALA A 62 14.34 3.47 11.34
N SER A 63 14.60 4.73 11.69
CA SER A 63 13.95 5.46 12.80
C SER A 63 12.44 5.50 12.68
N VAL A 64 11.94 5.56 11.45
CA VAL A 64 10.54 5.79 11.11
C VAL A 64 9.85 4.46 10.86
N ARG A 65 10.59 3.48 10.30
CA ARG A 65 10.10 2.11 10.09
C ARG A 65 9.76 1.38 11.38
N ARG A 66 10.48 1.66 12.48
CA ARG A 66 10.32 1.01 13.79
C ARG A 66 9.75 2.00 14.81
N GLN A 67 8.48 2.37 14.69
CA GLN A 67 7.75 2.75 15.90
C GLN A 67 7.14 1.49 16.51
N PRO A 68 7.26 1.30 17.84
CA PRO A 68 6.64 0.18 18.55
C PRO A 68 5.13 0.17 18.42
#